data_AF-A0A377D4B6-F1
#
_entry.id   AF-A0A377D4B6-F1
#
_cell.length_a   1.000
_cell.length_b   1.000
_cell.length_c   1.000
_cell.angle_alpha   90.00
_cell.angle_beta   90.00
_cell.angle_gamma   90.00
#
_symmetry.space_group_name_H-M   'P 1'
#
loop_
_entity.id
_entity.type
_entity.pdbx_description
1 polymer ?
#
loop_
_entity_poly.entity_id
_entity_poly.type
_entity_poly.pdbx_seq_one_letter_code
_entity_poly.pdbx_strand_id
1 'polypeptide(L)'
;MGFGLVTAGALVALAIASIGQGVTVTVMWALEADTVEYGEYLTGVRIEGLTYSLFSFTRKCGQAIGGSIPAFILGLSGYIANQVQTPEVIMGIRTSIALVPCGFMLLAFVIIWFYPLTDKKFKEIVVEIDNRKKMQQQLISDITN
;
A
#
# COMPACT_ATOMS: atom_id res chain seq x y z
N MET A 1 15.58 24.63 28.30
CA MET A 1 14.12 24.62 28.04
C MET A 1 13.72 24.21 26.61
N GLY A 2 14.61 24.27 25.60
CA GLY A 2 14.26 23.96 24.20
C GLY A 2 14.18 22.47 23.82
N PHE A 3 14.90 21.58 24.50
CA PHE A 3 14.94 20.15 24.14
C PHE A 3 13.58 19.45 24.31
N GLY A 4 12.86 19.75 25.40
CA GLY A 4 11.55 19.12 25.69
C GLY A 4 10.43 19.54 24.74
N LEU A 5 10.46 20.79 24.23
CA LEU A 5 9.45 21.28 23.29
C LEU A 5 9.66 20.66 21.89
N VAL A 6 10.92 20.52 21.46
CA VAL A 6 11.27 19.91 20.17
C VAL A 6 10.94 18.42 20.16
N THR A 7 11.24 17.69 21.25
CA THR A 7 10.91 16.26 21.34
C THR A 7 9.41 16.03 21.46
N ALA A 8 8.68 16.85 22.23
CA ALA A 8 7.22 16.78 22.29
C ALA A 8 6.59 17.04 20.91
N GLY A 9 7.06 18.05 20.17
CA GLY A 9 6.62 18.32 18.81
C GLY A 9 6.88 17.16 17.85
N ALA A 10 8.06 16.53 17.93
CA ALA A 10 8.39 15.36 17.12
C ALA A 10 7.50 14.16 17.43
N LEU A 11 7.18 13.91 18.70
CA LEU A 11 6.28 12.83 19.10
C LEU A 11 4.85 13.05 18.61
N VAL A 12 4.35 14.29 18.67
CA VAL A 12 3.03 14.64 18.12
C VAL A 12 3.01 14.42 16.60
N ALA A 13 4.05 14.85 15.89
CA ALA A 13 4.16 14.64 14.45
C ALA A 13 4.19 13.14 14.08
N LEU A 14 4.94 12.33 14.84
CA LEU A 14 4.96 10.87 14.65
C LEU A 14 3.61 10.21 14.96
N ALA A 15 2.87 10.70 15.96
CA ALA A 15 1.53 10.20 16.28
C ALA A 15 0.55 10.46 15.13
N ILE A 16 0.55 11.67 14.57
CA ILE A 16 -0.28 12.03 13.40
C ILE A 16 0.11 11.16 12.20
N ALA A 17 1.41 11.02 11.93
CA ALA A 17 1.89 10.19 10.83
C ALA A 17 1.48 8.71 10.99
N SER A 18 1.51 8.19 12.23
CA SER A 18 1.11 6.81 12.52
C SER A 18 -0.37 6.56 12.27
N ILE A 19 -1.24 7.52 12.57
CA ILE A 19 -2.68 7.43 12.25
C ILE A 19 -2.87 7.35 10.73
N GLY A 20 -2.22 8.24 9.97
CA GLY A 20 -2.29 8.22 8.51
C GLY A 20 -1.79 6.90 7.90
N GLN A 21 -0.71 6.36 8.46
CA GLN A 21 -0.16 5.08 8.02
C GLN A 21 -1.11 3.92 8.33
N GLY A 22 -1.74 3.91 9.51
CA GLY A 22 -2.75 2.92 9.89
C GLY A 22 -3.93 2.90 8.92
N VAL A 23 -4.50 4.06 8.60
CA VAL A 23 -5.59 4.18 7.61
C VAL A 23 -5.16 3.65 6.25
N THR A 24 -3.97 4.04 5.79
CA THR A 24 -3.43 3.63 4.48
C THR A 24 -3.26 2.11 4.41
N VAL A 25 -2.71 1.49 5.46
CA VAL A 25 -2.54 0.04 5.51
C VAL A 25 -3.89 -0.69 5.51
N THR A 26 -4.87 -0.21 6.29
CA THR A 26 -6.21 -0.81 6.31
C THR A 26 -6.87 -0.75 4.93
N VAL A 27 -6.84 0.41 4.27
CA VAL A 27 -7.42 0.58 2.93
C VAL A 27 -6.68 -0.29 1.90
N MET A 28 -5.36 -0.41 1.99
CA MET A 28 -4.58 -1.26 1.08
C MET A 28 -5.06 -2.72 1.10
N TRP A 29 -5.28 -3.31 2.28
CA TRP A 29 -5.75 -4.69 2.40
C TRP A 29 -7.22 -4.85 1.94
N ALA A 30 -8.06 -3.84 2.16
CA ALA A 30 -9.44 -3.84 1.65
C ALA A 30 -9.46 -3.83 0.11
N LEU A 31 -8.69 -2.94 -0.51
CA LEU A 31 -8.56 -2.86 -1.96
C LEU A 31 -7.99 -4.14 -2.59
N GLU A 32 -7.06 -4.80 -1.90
CA GLU A 32 -6.54 -6.09 -2.35
C GLU A 32 -7.66 -7.13 -2.46
N ALA A 33 -8.50 -7.26 -1.43
CA ALA A 33 -9.66 -8.13 -1.48
C ALA A 33 -10.56 -7.74 -2.66
N ASP A 34 -10.94 -6.46 -2.77
CA ASP A 34 -11.87 -6.00 -3.81
C ASP A 34 -11.39 -6.32 -5.24
N THR A 35 -10.07 -6.32 -5.47
CA THR A 35 -9.50 -6.72 -6.78
C THR A 35 -9.64 -8.21 -7.09
N VAL A 36 -9.70 -9.07 -6.07
CA VAL A 36 -9.98 -10.50 -6.24
C VAL A 36 -11.41 -10.70 -6.75
N GLU A 37 -12.39 -10.04 -6.14
CA GLU A 37 -13.78 -10.08 -6.62
C GLU A 37 -13.91 -9.49 -8.03
N TYR A 38 -13.21 -8.38 -8.30
CA TYR A 38 -13.19 -7.80 -9.65
C TYR A 38 -12.59 -8.76 -10.69
N GLY A 39 -11.53 -9.50 -10.33
CA GLY A 39 -10.94 -10.53 -11.18
C GLY A 39 -11.91 -11.69 -11.46
N GLU A 40 -12.62 -12.17 -10.44
CA GLU A 40 -13.67 -13.20 -10.58
C GLU A 40 -14.80 -12.70 -11.48
N TYR A 41 -15.20 -11.44 -11.35
CA TYR A 41 -16.24 -10.84 -12.17
C TYR A 41 -15.91 -10.84 -13.67
N LEU A 42 -14.67 -10.47 -14.02
CA LEU A 42 -14.21 -10.41 -15.40
C LEU A 42 -13.96 -11.79 -16.03
N THR A 43 -13.38 -12.72 -15.26
CA THR A 43 -12.93 -14.01 -15.77
C THR A 43 -13.93 -15.14 -15.55
N GLY A 44 -14.88 -14.97 -14.63
CA GLY A 44 -15.78 -16.02 -14.18
C GLY A 44 -15.12 -17.10 -13.30
N VAL A 45 -13.81 -16.98 -13.04
CA VAL A 45 -13.03 -17.95 -12.26
C VAL A 45 -12.39 -17.24 -11.07
N ARG A 46 -12.52 -17.81 -9.88
CA ARG A 46 -11.89 -17.27 -8.68
C ARG A 46 -10.43 -17.71 -8.60
N ILE A 47 -9.49 -16.78 -8.78
CA ILE A 47 -8.04 -17.05 -8.76
C ILE A 47 -7.36 -16.26 -7.62
N GLU A 48 -7.93 -16.34 -6.42
CA GLU A 48 -7.46 -15.57 -5.25
C GLU A 48 -6.00 -15.87 -4.89
N GLY A 49 -5.59 -17.14 -4.91
CA GLY A 49 -4.24 -17.55 -4.51
C GLY A 49 -3.14 -16.95 -5.38
N LEU A 50 -3.37 -16.83 -6.70
CA LEU A 50 -2.42 -16.18 -7.61
C LEU A 50 -2.35 -14.68 -7.36
N THR A 51 -3.50 -14.03 -7.19
CA THR A 51 -3.59 -12.58 -6.91
C THR A 51 -2.86 -12.21 -5.63
N TYR A 52 -3.15 -12.90 -4.51
CA TYR A 52 -2.47 -12.68 -3.23
C TYR A 52 -0.96 -12.96 -3.29
N SER A 53 -0.55 -14.01 -4.03
CA SER A 53 0.86 -14.35 -4.19
C SER A 53 1.61 -13.28 -4.98
N LEU A 54 1.03 -12.81 -6.09
CA LEU A 54 1.61 -11.76 -6.92
C LEU A 54 1.68 -10.43 -6.17
N PHE A 55 0.63 -10.07 -5.42
CA PHE A 55 0.63 -8.89 -4.56
C PHE A 55 1.74 -8.97 -3.51
N SER A 56 1.83 -10.09 -2.79
CA SER A 56 2.86 -10.31 -1.77
C SER A 56 4.27 -10.26 -2.33
N PHE A 57 4.50 -10.86 -3.50
CA PHE A 57 5.78 -10.80 -4.20
C PHE A 57 6.15 -9.35 -4.57
N THR A 58 5.23 -8.65 -5.23
CA THR A 58 5.42 -7.26 -5.64
C THR A 58 5.71 -6.35 -4.45
N ARG A 59 4.98 -6.54 -3.35
CA ARG A 59 5.19 -5.81 -2.08
C ARG A 59 6.58 -6.06 -1.52
N LYS A 60 7.05 -7.31 -1.47
CA LYS A 60 8.40 -7.64 -0.97
C LYS A 60 9.50 -7.04 -1.86
N CYS A 61 9.35 -7.10 -3.18
CA CYS A 61 10.26 -6.44 -4.12
C CYS A 61 10.29 -4.91 -3.88
N GLY A 62 9.12 -4.28 -3.74
CA GLY A 62 9.00 -2.86 -3.42
C GLY A 62 9.65 -2.50 -2.10
N GLN A 63 9.48 -3.32 -1.06
CA GLN A 63 10.13 -3.14 0.24
C GLN A 63 11.64 -3.29 0.18
N ALA A 64 12.16 -4.24 -0.58
CA ALA A 64 13.59 -4.42 -0.77
C ALA A 64 14.20 -3.20 -1.47
N ILE A 65 13.56 -2.74 -2.55
CA ILE A 65 14.00 -1.56 -3.29
C ILE A 65 13.90 -0.32 -2.39
N GLY A 66 12.73 -0.06 -1.82
CA GLY A 66 12.48 1.10 -0.96
C GLY A 66 13.39 1.16 0.27
N GLY A 67 13.63 0.02 0.92
CA GLY A 67 14.54 -0.09 2.06
C GLY A 67 16.01 0.14 1.69
N SER A 68 16.40 -0.12 0.45
CA SER A 68 17.77 0.13 -0.03
C SER A 68 18.05 1.61 -0.33
N ILE A 69 17.03 2.41 -0.66
CA ILE A 69 17.21 3.81 -1.08
C ILE A 69 17.92 4.66 -0.01
N PRO A 70 17.53 4.63 1.29
CA PRO A 70 18.25 5.36 2.32
C PRO A 70 19.72 4.95 2.43
N ALA A 71 20.04 3.67 2.24
CA ALA A 71 21.42 3.17 2.29
C ALA A 71 22.26 3.73 1.12
N PHE A 72 21.69 3.81 -0.09
CA PHE A 72 22.34 4.46 -1.22
C PHE A 72 22.56 5.95 -1.00
N ILE A 73 21.56 6.66 -0.46
CA ILE A 73 21.68 8.09 -0.16
C ILE A 73 22.77 8.35 0.90
N LEU A 74 22.87 7.49 1.91
CA LEU A 74 23.95 7.53 2.91
C LEU A 74 25.33 7.34 2.26
N GLY A 75 25.48 6.34 1.39
CA GLY A 75 26.74 6.10 0.68
C GLY A 75 27.14 7.27 -0.22
N LEU A 76 26.19 7.85 -0.96
CA LEU A 76 26.44 8.97 -1.87
C LEU A 76 26.72 10.29 -1.15
N SER A 77 26.14 10.50 0.03
CA SER A 77 26.36 11.72 0.82
C SER A 77 27.72 11.75 1.51
N GLY A 78 28.48 10.66 1.49
CA GLY A 78 29.80 10.58 2.15
C GLY A 78 29.69 10.36 3.66
N TYR A 79 28.63 9.68 4.12
CA TYR A 79 28.45 9.36 5.53
C TYR A 79 29.62 8.55 6.10
N ILE A 80 30.20 9.03 7.21
CA ILE A 80 31.28 8.34 7.94
C ILE A 80 30.81 8.05 9.36
N ALA A 81 30.71 6.78 9.74
CA ALA A 81 30.26 6.39 11.08
C ALA A 81 31.18 6.96 12.19
N ASN A 82 30.57 7.28 13.34
CA ASN A 82 31.26 7.74 14.56
C ASN A 82 32.05 9.06 14.42
N GLN A 83 31.78 9.85 13.39
CA GLN A 83 32.30 11.21 13.25
C GLN A 83 31.18 12.26 13.27
N VAL A 84 31.56 13.51 13.46
CA VAL A 84 30.62 14.64 13.30
C VAL A 84 30.27 14.74 11.83
N GLN A 85 28.99 14.60 11.51
CA GLN A 85 28.49 14.66 10.14
C GLN A 85 28.44 16.09 9.64
N THR A 86 28.76 16.29 8.36
CA THR A 86 28.61 17.60 7.73
C THR A 86 27.12 17.96 7.58
N PRO A 87 26.78 19.26 7.47
CA PRO A 87 25.41 19.69 7.23
C PRO A 87 24.76 19.02 6.00
N GLU A 88 25.54 18.75 4.97
CA GLU A 88 25.10 18.09 3.73
C GLU A 88 24.67 16.64 3.99
N VAL A 89 25.45 15.89 4.77
CA VAL A 89 25.10 14.51 5.16
C VAL A 89 23.82 14.48 5.99
N ILE A 90 23.68 15.39 6.95
CA ILE A 90 22.47 15.50 7.78
C ILE A 90 21.24 15.83 6.92
N MET A 91 21.39 16.71 5.93
CA MET A 91 20.31 17.03 4.99
C MET A 91 19.97 15.84 4.09
N GLY A 92 20.96 15.07 3.64
CA GLY A 92 20.76 13.82 2.90
C GLY A 92 19.95 12.79 3.69
N ILE A 93 20.29 12.60 4.97
CA ILE A 93 19.55 11.71 5.88
C ILE A 93 18.10 12.17 6.07
N ARG A 94 17.89 13.47 6.31
CA ARG A 94 16.52 14.01 6.48
C ARG A 94 15.69 13.84 5.22
N THR A 95 16.30 14.03 4.06
CA THR A 95 15.65 13.88 2.74
C THR A 95 15.26 12.42 2.50
N SER A 96 16.11 11.46 2.85
CA SER A 96 15.85 10.03 2.64
C SER A 96 14.71 9.48 3.51
N ILE A 97 14.55 10.00 4.73
CA ILE A 97 13.49 9.55 5.65
C ILE A 97 12.16 10.31 5.47
N ALA A 98 12.16 11.50 4.87
CA ALA A 98 10.97 12.35 4.77
C ALA A 98 10.55 12.64 3.32
N LEU A 99 11.41 13.33 2.55
CA LEU A 99 11.05 13.81 1.21
C LEU A 99 10.88 12.66 0.21
N VAL A 100 11.76 11.66 0.26
CA VAL A 100 11.69 10.51 -0.65
C VAL A 100 10.39 9.69 -0.42
N PRO A 101 10.06 9.24 0.82
CA PRO A 101 8.77 8.58 1.07
C PRO A 101 7.57 9.46 0.73
N CYS A 102 7.64 10.77 0.99
CA CYS A 102 6.57 11.71 0.65
C CYS A 102 6.29 11.73 -0.87
N GLY A 103 7.34 11.75 -1.70
CA GLY A 103 7.20 11.66 -3.16
C GLY A 103 6.52 10.37 -3.63
N PHE A 104 6.90 9.22 -3.05
CA PHE A 104 6.24 7.94 -3.36
C PHE A 104 4.79 7.89 -2.90
N MET A 105 4.46 8.49 -1.75
CA MET A 105 3.07 8.62 -1.27
C MET A 105 2.23 9.51 -2.19
N LEU A 106 2.78 10.63 -2.67
CA LEU A 106 2.10 11.48 -3.65
C LEU A 106 1.86 10.74 -4.97
N LEU A 107 2.84 9.99 -5.44
CA LEU A 107 2.68 9.15 -6.63
C LEU A 107 1.57 8.11 -6.43
N ALA A 108 1.57 7.40 -5.29
CA ALA A 108 0.51 6.45 -4.95
C ALA A 108 -0.87 7.11 -4.88
N PHE A 109 -0.95 8.34 -4.34
CA PHE A 109 -2.18 9.12 -4.29
C PHE A 109 -2.69 9.48 -5.69
N VAL A 110 -1.81 9.88 -6.61
CA VAL A 110 -2.20 10.14 -8.01
C VAL A 110 -2.70 8.85 -8.68
N ILE A 111 -2.06 7.71 -8.44
CA ILE A 111 -2.49 6.43 -9.02
C ILE A 111 -3.88 6.03 -8.51
N ILE A 112 -4.12 6.10 -7.19
CA ILE A 112 -5.42 5.73 -6.62
C ILE A 112 -6.54 6.71 -7.02
N TRP A 113 -6.21 7.96 -7.37
CA TRP A 113 -7.20 8.92 -7.88
C TRP A 113 -7.88 8.45 -9.16
N PHE A 114 -7.19 7.66 -10.00
CA PHE A 114 -7.74 7.08 -11.22
C PHE A 114 -8.31 5.67 -11.01
N TYR A 115 -8.47 5.23 -9.75
CA TYR A 115 -8.95 3.89 -9.44
C TYR A 115 -10.43 3.74 -9.83
N PRO A 116 -10.76 2.79 -10.74
CA PRO A 116 -12.11 2.70 -11.32
C PRO A 116 -13.13 2.00 -10.41
N LEU A 117 -12.67 1.27 -9.39
CA LEU A 117 -13.53 0.46 -8.53
C LEU A 117 -14.02 1.31 -7.35
N THR A 118 -15.18 1.93 -7.57
CA THR A 118 -15.92 2.67 -6.53
C THR A 118 -16.80 1.74 -5.70
N ASP A 119 -17.19 2.14 -4.49
CA ASP A 119 -18.10 1.37 -3.62
C ASP A 119 -19.38 0.92 -4.34
N LYS A 120 -19.94 1.79 -5.19
CA LYS A 120 -21.13 1.47 -5.98
C LYS A 120 -20.83 0.34 -6.96
N LYS A 121 -19.72 0.46 -7.70
CA LYS A 121 -19.33 -0.55 -8.69
C LYS A 121 -19.01 -1.89 -8.01
N PHE A 122 -18.34 -1.85 -6.87
CA PHE A 122 -18.04 -3.03 -6.08
C PHE A 122 -19.30 -3.76 -5.62
N LYS A 123 -20.31 -3.05 -5.11
CA LYS A 123 -21.60 -3.64 -4.72
C LYS A 123 -22.32 -4.30 -5.90
N GLU A 124 -22.31 -3.67 -7.08
CA GLU A 124 -22.87 -4.26 -8.31
C GLU A 124 -22.17 -5.58 -8.67
N ILE A 125 -20.83 -5.60 -8.60
CA ILE A 125 -20.01 -6.79 -8.87
C ILE A 125 -20.37 -7.95 -7.94
N VAL A 126 -20.44 -7.70 -6.64
CA VAL A 126 -20.74 -8.76 -5.64
C VAL A 126 -22.12 -9.36 -5.88
N VAL A 127 -23.13 -8.53 -6.16
CA VAL A 127 -24.49 -9.00 -6.47
C VAL A 127 -24.50 -9.85 -7.74
N GLU A 128 -23.77 -9.44 -8.79
CA GLU A 128 -23.74 -10.19 -10.04
C GLU A 128 -23.02 -11.53 -9.90
N ILE A 129 -21.92 -11.60 -9.14
CA ILE A 129 -21.24 -12.87 -8.83
C ILE A 129 -22.18 -13.83 -8.09
N ASP A 130 -22.92 -13.35 -7.09
CA ASP A 130 -23.87 -14.17 -6.32
C ASP A 130 -25.01 -14.70 -7.21
N ASN A 131 -25.56 -13.87 -8.10
CA ASN A 131 -26.59 -14.28 -9.05
C ASN A 131 -26.09 -15.36 -10.03
N ARG A 132 -24.86 -15.23 -10.53
CA ARG A 132 -24.24 -16.26 -11.41
C ARG A 132 -24.11 -17.59 -10.67
N LYS A 133 -23.67 -17.57 -9.41
CA LYS A 133 -23.54 -18.79 -8.57
C LYS A 133 -24.88 -19.47 -8.33
N LYS A 134 -25.92 -18.71 -7.97
CA LYS A 134 -27.29 -19.24 -7.78
C LYS A 134 -27.85 -19.88 -9.05
N MET A 135 -27.68 -19.23 -10.19
CA MET A 135 -28.16 -19.76 -11.47
C MET A 135 -27.44 -21.06 -11.86
N GLN A 136 -26.12 -21.15 -11.64
CA GLN A 136 -25.38 -22.40 -11.86
C GLN A 136 -25.86 -23.52 -10.92
N GLN A 137 -26.11 -23.21 -9.65
CA GLN A 137 -26.63 -24.19 -8.69
C GLN A 137 -28.01 -24.71 -9.08
N GLN A 138 -28.91 -23.82 -9.52
CA GLN A 138 -30.24 -24.18 -9.98
C GLN A 138 -30.19 -25.07 -11.23
N LEU A 139 -29.34 -24.72 -12.22
CA LEU A 139 -29.14 -25.57 -13.40
C LEU A 139 -28.64 -26.98 -13.03
N ILE A 140 -27.72 -27.08 -12.07
CA ILE A 140 -27.22 -28.38 -11.60
C ILE A 140 -28.33 -29.17 -10.92
N SER A 141 -29.17 -28.54 -10.09
CA SER A 141 -30.31 -29.22 -9.47
C SER A 141 -31.34 -29.69 -10.49
N ASP A 142 -31.58 -28.92 -11.54
CA ASP A 142 -32.54 -29.27 -12.59
C ASP A 142 -32.05 -30.45 -13.46
N ILE A 143 -30.73 -30.62 -13.62
CA ILE A 143 -30.13 -31.75 -14.37
C ILE A 143 -30.08 -33.04 -13.53
N THR A 144 -29.99 -32.91 -12.21
CA THR A 144 -29.77 -34.05 -11.30
C THR A 144 -31.06 -34.70 -10.81
N ASN A 145 -32.22 -34.01 -10.93
CA ASN A 145 -33.56 -34.53 -10.63
C ASN A 145 -34.23 -35.11 -11.88
#